data_AF-A0A8H3UN88-F1
#
_entry.id   AF-A0A8H3UN88-F1
#
_cell.length_a   1.000
_cell.length_b   1.000
_cell.length_c   1.000
_cell.angle_alpha   90.00
_cell.angle_beta   90.00
_cell.angle_gamma   90.00
#
_symmetry.space_group_name_H-M   'P 1'
#
loop_
_entity.id
_entity.type
_entity.pdbx_description
1 polymer ?
#
loop_
_entity_poly.entity_id
_entity_poly.type
_entity_poly.pdbx_seq_one_letter_code
_entity_poly.pdbx_strand_id
1 'polypeptide(L)'
;MSPQKSTFLLGPWSWQGNQFDSNSGFYTFCDTIEGIPQNQTQNQTSQNITLPPETGIGLALALPNYAKWMSHSFLPGFCESFHYPEWTGRNNVACLETYDTKSPYYTDWSLSNKFSRQWTWLTCNEPFGYWPTATPPDRPSIVPRLVNRAYWERQCALWFPTSPSGRTYGIAAGKTYEAQNAYTGGWSVTNSTRLLHVNGEFDPWREAGVSSDFRPGGPLASTARVPVFVVPGGFHASEITTLNGVVNRGCRDVIDKVIGTLEEWVGEWKGRGTG
;
A
#
# COMPACT_ATOMS: atom_id res chain seq x y z
N MET A 1 13.23 -9.65 20.91
CA MET A 1 12.47 -8.62 20.17
C MET A 1 11.31 -9.35 19.51
N SER A 2 10.05 -8.98 19.79
CA SER A 2 8.87 -9.80 19.41
C SER A 2 8.65 -9.87 17.89
N PRO A 3 8.40 -11.06 17.30
CA PRO A 3 8.03 -11.26 15.88
C PRO A 3 6.76 -10.52 15.43
N GLN A 4 5.97 -9.97 16.36
CA GLN A 4 4.63 -9.41 16.10
C GLN A 4 4.61 -8.05 15.38
N LYS A 5 5.75 -7.46 14.99
CA LYS A 5 5.80 -6.08 14.48
C LYS A 5 5.26 -5.92 13.06
N SER A 6 5.38 -6.95 12.21
CA SER A 6 4.89 -6.93 10.82
C SER A 6 3.35 -6.99 10.73
N THR A 7 2.69 -7.67 11.65
CA THR A 7 1.24 -7.91 11.59
C THR A 7 0.38 -6.70 11.89
N PHE A 8 0.90 -5.72 12.65
CA PHE A 8 0.19 -4.47 12.96
C PHE A 8 -0.13 -3.63 11.71
N LEU A 9 0.51 -3.94 10.59
CA LEU A 9 0.26 -3.29 9.33
C LEU A 9 -0.95 -3.85 8.61
N LEU A 10 -1.27 -5.13 8.79
CA LEU A 10 -2.11 -5.86 7.83
C LEU A 10 -3.58 -5.44 7.87
N GLY A 11 -4.11 -5.13 9.05
CA GLY A 11 -5.44 -4.53 9.19
C GLY A 11 -5.52 -3.18 8.47
N PRO A 12 -4.72 -2.17 8.86
CA PRO A 12 -4.70 -0.86 8.19
C PRO A 12 -4.36 -0.94 6.69
N TRP A 13 -3.47 -1.85 6.30
CA TRP A 13 -3.00 -2.03 4.93
C TRP A 13 -4.08 -2.52 3.97
N SER A 14 -5.06 -3.27 4.49
CA SER A 14 -6.21 -3.70 3.70
C SER A 14 -6.94 -2.51 3.08
N TRP A 15 -6.89 -1.31 3.66
CA TRP A 15 -7.53 -0.10 3.15
C TRP A 15 -7.33 0.13 1.64
N GLN A 16 -6.12 -0.09 1.13
CA GLN A 16 -5.81 0.14 -0.29
C GLN A 16 -6.61 -0.77 -1.24
N GLY A 17 -7.03 -1.94 -0.76
CA GLY A 17 -7.74 -2.94 -1.56
C GLY A 17 -9.24 -2.67 -1.67
N ASN A 18 -9.76 -1.65 -1.00
CA ASN A 18 -11.14 -1.22 -1.20
C ASN A 18 -11.32 -0.67 -2.62
N GLN A 19 -12.52 -0.81 -3.15
CA GLN A 19 -12.97 -0.23 -4.41
C GLN A 19 -14.42 0.22 -4.26
N PHE A 20 -15.01 0.82 -5.29
CA PHE A 20 -16.42 1.23 -5.22
C PHE A 20 -17.39 0.05 -5.21
N ASP A 21 -16.96 -1.10 -5.72
CA ASP A 21 -17.75 -2.33 -5.85
C ASP A 21 -17.39 -3.41 -4.82
N SER A 22 -16.33 -3.21 -4.03
CA SER A 22 -15.77 -4.24 -3.17
C SER A 22 -15.00 -3.67 -1.96
N ASN A 23 -14.94 -4.47 -0.88
CA ASN A 23 -14.25 -4.13 0.36
C ASN A 23 -13.20 -5.21 0.67
N SER A 24 -12.05 -4.78 1.16
CA SER A 24 -10.89 -5.62 1.48
C SER A 24 -10.87 -6.20 2.89
N GLY A 25 -11.88 -5.88 3.71
CA GLY A 25 -11.96 -6.27 5.12
C GLY A 25 -11.48 -5.20 6.10
N PHE A 26 -11.10 -4.01 5.61
CA PHE A 26 -10.71 -2.88 6.47
C PHE A 26 -11.80 -2.48 7.45
N TYR A 27 -13.03 -2.32 6.97
CA TYR A 27 -14.15 -1.94 7.84
C TYR A 27 -14.44 -3.00 8.90
N THR A 28 -14.35 -4.28 8.54
CA THR A 28 -14.46 -5.40 9.50
C THR A 28 -13.38 -5.35 10.57
N PHE A 29 -12.15 -4.97 10.21
CA PHE A 29 -11.06 -4.74 11.15
C PHE A 29 -11.39 -3.58 12.11
N CYS A 30 -11.82 -2.43 11.58
CA CYS A 30 -12.22 -1.26 12.37
C CYS A 30 -13.38 -1.59 13.32
N ASP A 31 -14.46 -2.17 12.81
CA ASP A 31 -15.64 -2.59 13.57
C ASP A 31 -15.24 -3.51 14.73
N THR A 32 -14.34 -4.47 14.48
CA THR A 32 -13.88 -5.40 15.51
C THR A 32 -13.10 -4.68 16.61
N ILE A 33 -12.19 -3.77 16.23
CA ILE A 33 -11.40 -3.00 17.19
C ILE A 33 -12.29 -2.08 18.02
N GLU A 34 -13.24 -1.42 17.39
CA GLU A 34 -14.17 -0.50 18.02
C GLU A 34 -15.33 -1.21 18.76
N GLY A 35 -15.36 -2.54 18.76
CA GLY A 35 -16.31 -3.33 19.53
C GLY A 35 -17.70 -3.48 18.90
N ILE A 36 -17.84 -3.21 17.59
CA ILE A 36 -19.07 -3.40 16.82
C ILE A 36 -19.28 -4.89 16.52
N PRO A 37 -20.45 -5.46 16.84
CA PRO A 37 -20.75 -6.87 16.54
C PRO A 37 -20.82 -7.16 15.03
N GLN A 38 -20.05 -8.15 14.55
CA GLN A 38 -19.99 -8.48 13.11
C GLN A 38 -21.29 -9.05 12.52
N ASN A 39 -22.22 -9.55 13.34
CA ASN A 39 -23.53 -10.00 12.87
C ASN A 39 -24.51 -8.83 12.56
N GLN A 40 -24.06 -7.58 12.71
CA GLN A 40 -24.87 -6.37 12.53
C GLN A 40 -24.41 -5.49 11.37
N THR A 41 -23.37 -5.88 10.63
CA THR A 41 -22.72 -5.05 9.59
C THR A 41 -23.34 -5.19 8.19
N GLN A 42 -24.28 -6.12 7.99
CA GLN A 42 -24.84 -6.41 6.65
C GLN A 42 -26.02 -5.50 6.22
N ASN A 43 -26.55 -4.61 7.08
CA ASN A 43 -27.58 -3.63 6.68
C ASN A 43 -27.70 -2.53 7.76
N GLN A 44 -26.79 -1.55 7.74
CA GLN A 44 -26.68 -0.50 8.77
C GLN A 44 -27.85 0.50 8.79
N THR A 45 -28.76 0.51 7.80
CA THR A 45 -29.97 1.35 7.84
C THR A 45 -31.10 0.77 8.70
N SER A 46 -30.96 -0.46 9.22
CA SER A 46 -32.06 -1.20 9.87
C SER A 46 -31.82 -1.60 11.32
N GLN A 47 -30.69 -1.23 11.95
CA GLN A 47 -30.41 -1.58 13.35
C GLN A 47 -30.05 -0.35 14.19
N ASN A 48 -30.64 -0.26 15.39
CA ASN A 48 -30.30 0.73 16.43
C ASN A 48 -28.89 0.45 17.00
N ILE A 49 -27.86 0.62 16.19
CA ILE A 49 -26.46 0.45 16.61
C ILE A 49 -25.97 1.79 17.16
N THR A 50 -25.54 1.80 18.42
CA THR A 50 -24.80 2.93 18.98
C THR A 50 -23.38 2.88 18.42
N LEU A 51 -23.06 3.81 17.52
CA LEU A 51 -21.70 3.95 17.02
C LEU A 51 -20.78 4.51 18.13
N PRO A 52 -19.52 4.03 18.23
CA PRO A 52 -18.49 4.63 19.04
C PRO A 52 -18.27 6.11 18.68
N PRO A 53 -17.80 6.95 19.63
CA PRO A 53 -17.45 8.32 19.32
C PRO A 53 -16.28 8.38 18.35
N GLU A 54 -16.17 9.47 17.58
CA GLU A 54 -15.04 9.70 16.66
C GLU A 54 -13.67 9.72 17.37
N THR A 55 -13.65 9.94 18.68
CA THR A 55 -12.45 9.85 19.52
C THR A 55 -12.00 8.42 19.80
N GLY A 56 -12.77 7.41 19.36
CA GLY A 56 -12.55 5.98 19.58
C GLY A 56 -12.91 5.50 20.99
N ILE A 57 -12.85 4.18 21.20
CA ILE A 57 -13.14 3.53 22.50
C ILE A 57 -11.97 3.53 23.50
N GLY A 58 -10.82 4.09 23.12
CA GLY A 58 -9.61 4.16 23.96
C GLY A 58 -8.83 2.84 24.06
N LEU A 59 -7.53 2.95 24.42
CA LEU A 59 -6.57 1.84 24.37
C LEU A 59 -6.98 0.63 25.22
N ALA A 60 -7.54 0.85 26.41
CA ALA A 60 -7.91 -0.21 27.34
C ALA A 60 -8.96 -1.17 26.76
N LEU A 61 -9.85 -0.67 25.90
CA LEU A 61 -10.87 -1.47 25.22
C LEU A 61 -10.40 -1.94 23.84
N ALA A 62 -9.69 -1.08 23.09
CA ALA A 62 -9.20 -1.39 21.75
C ALA A 62 -8.14 -2.50 21.72
N LEU A 63 -7.23 -2.56 22.72
CA LEU A 63 -6.13 -3.52 22.72
C LEU A 63 -6.60 -4.98 22.87
N PRO A 64 -7.51 -5.33 23.81
CA PRO A 64 -8.12 -6.66 23.85
C PRO A 64 -8.86 -7.02 22.56
N ASN A 65 -9.58 -6.06 21.96
CA ASN A 65 -10.30 -6.27 20.70
C ASN A 65 -9.34 -6.56 19.54
N TYR A 66 -8.24 -5.82 19.45
CA TYR A 66 -7.17 -6.06 18.48
C TYR A 66 -6.56 -7.46 18.66
N ALA A 67 -6.27 -7.88 19.89
CA ALA A 67 -5.75 -9.23 20.17
C ALA A 67 -6.75 -10.33 19.77
N LYS A 68 -8.05 -10.09 19.99
CA LYS A 68 -9.12 -10.99 19.53
C LYS A 68 -9.17 -11.07 18.00
N TRP A 69 -9.13 -9.94 17.30
CA TRP A 69 -9.08 -9.91 15.83
C TRP A 69 -7.85 -10.67 15.30
N MET A 70 -6.68 -10.42 15.88
CA MET A 70 -5.44 -11.12 15.52
C MET A 70 -5.58 -12.64 15.64
N SER A 71 -6.15 -13.13 16.74
CA SER A 71 -6.23 -14.57 17.04
C SER A 71 -7.36 -15.29 16.32
N HIS A 72 -8.47 -14.62 16.00
CA HIS A 72 -9.67 -15.25 15.46
C HIS A 72 -9.92 -14.97 13.98
N SER A 73 -9.49 -13.79 13.50
CA SER A 73 -9.76 -13.35 12.13
C SER A 73 -8.50 -13.38 11.28
N PHE A 74 -7.38 -12.89 11.80
CA PHE A 74 -6.15 -12.75 11.02
C PHE A 74 -5.31 -14.03 11.00
N LEU A 75 -4.87 -14.52 12.16
CA LEU A 75 -3.86 -15.58 12.24
C LEU A 75 -4.32 -16.95 11.70
N PRO A 76 -5.57 -17.41 11.94
CA PRO A 76 -6.00 -18.73 11.52
C PRO A 76 -5.83 -18.98 10.01
N GLY A 77 -4.90 -19.85 9.64
CA GLY A 77 -4.59 -20.24 8.26
C GLY A 77 -3.69 -19.26 7.51
N PHE A 78 -3.31 -18.13 8.09
CA PHE A 78 -2.53 -17.10 7.39
C PHE A 78 -1.16 -17.61 6.93
N CYS A 79 -0.33 -18.12 7.84
CA CYS A 79 0.98 -18.66 7.46
C CYS A 79 0.85 -19.92 6.58
N GLU A 80 -0.15 -20.75 6.85
CA GLU A 80 -0.44 -21.97 6.07
C GLU A 80 -0.84 -21.67 4.61
N SER A 81 -1.50 -20.53 4.36
CA SER A 81 -1.93 -20.09 3.02
C SER A 81 -0.78 -19.86 2.03
N PHE A 82 0.45 -19.69 2.52
CA PHE A 82 1.62 -19.58 1.66
C PHE A 82 2.14 -20.94 1.16
N HIS A 83 1.64 -22.04 1.73
CA HIS A 83 1.94 -23.43 1.32
C HIS A 83 3.42 -23.84 1.47
N TYR A 84 4.14 -23.26 2.43
CA TYR A 84 5.47 -23.74 2.82
C TYR A 84 5.36 -24.78 3.94
N PRO A 85 6.08 -25.93 3.86
CA PRO A 85 6.02 -26.97 4.88
C PRO A 85 6.28 -26.47 6.31
N GLU A 86 7.22 -25.55 6.47
CA GLU A 86 7.64 -24.93 7.74
C GLU A 86 6.52 -24.11 8.40
N TRP A 87 5.52 -23.71 7.62
CA TRP A 87 4.44 -22.81 8.05
C TRP A 87 3.08 -23.51 8.11
N THR A 88 3.07 -24.84 8.00
CA THR A 88 1.86 -25.65 8.15
C THR A 88 1.25 -25.46 9.54
N GLY A 89 -0.08 -25.44 9.60
CA GLY A 89 -0.84 -25.38 10.84
C GLY A 89 -1.63 -24.09 11.01
N ARG A 90 -2.88 -24.26 11.43
CA ARG A 90 -3.88 -23.18 11.55
C ARG A 90 -3.37 -21.94 12.30
N ASN A 91 -2.67 -22.10 13.42
CA ASN A 91 -2.21 -20.96 14.22
C ASN A 91 -0.69 -20.76 14.15
N ASN A 92 -0.04 -21.23 13.09
CA ASN A 92 1.40 -21.05 12.90
C ASN A 92 1.73 -19.57 12.71
N VAL A 93 2.77 -19.07 13.39
CA VAL A 93 3.21 -17.67 13.36
C VAL A 93 4.58 -17.48 12.69
N ALA A 94 5.22 -18.57 12.23
CA ALA A 94 6.60 -18.55 11.75
C ALA A 94 6.80 -17.62 10.54
N CYS A 95 5.78 -17.47 9.68
CA CYS A 95 5.83 -16.53 8.56
C CYS A 95 5.90 -15.05 8.98
N LEU A 96 5.60 -14.74 10.26
CA LEU A 96 5.62 -13.38 10.80
C LEU A 96 6.99 -13.00 11.39
N GLU A 97 7.87 -13.99 11.60
CA GLU A 97 9.20 -13.80 12.19
C GLU A 97 10.20 -13.27 11.15
N THR A 98 10.37 -11.94 11.12
CA THR A 98 11.28 -11.24 10.20
C THR A 98 12.77 -11.28 10.61
N TYR A 99 13.14 -12.09 11.59
CA TYR A 99 14.53 -12.33 11.98
C TYR A 99 15.02 -13.76 11.68
N ASP A 100 14.13 -14.68 11.31
CA ASP A 100 14.52 -16.04 10.94
C ASP A 100 15.17 -16.04 9.55
N THR A 101 16.49 -16.16 9.50
CA THR A 101 17.26 -16.16 8.26
C THR A 101 17.06 -17.41 7.40
N LYS A 102 16.46 -18.47 7.96
CA LYS A 102 16.16 -19.72 7.24
C LYS A 102 14.75 -19.74 6.65
N SER A 103 13.91 -18.78 7.06
CA SER A 103 12.53 -18.63 6.62
C SER A 103 12.43 -18.64 5.08
N PRO A 104 11.47 -19.40 4.49
CA PRO A 104 11.17 -19.35 3.06
C PRO A 104 10.92 -17.94 2.53
N TYR A 105 10.50 -17.02 3.42
CA TYR A 105 10.41 -15.60 3.14
C TYR A 105 11.70 -15.02 2.54
N TYR A 106 12.89 -15.42 3.00
CA TYR A 106 14.17 -14.94 2.48
C TYR A 106 14.86 -15.94 1.53
N THR A 107 14.58 -17.24 1.70
CA THR A 107 15.32 -18.32 1.06
C THR A 107 14.64 -18.90 -0.19
N ASP A 108 13.35 -18.64 -0.42
CA ASP A 108 12.69 -19.03 -1.68
C ASP A 108 13.08 -18.07 -2.81
N TRP A 109 13.94 -18.54 -3.69
CA TRP A 109 14.45 -17.79 -4.84
C TRP A 109 13.73 -18.15 -6.14
N SER A 110 12.67 -18.96 -6.09
CA SER A 110 11.88 -19.28 -7.26
C SER A 110 11.22 -18.03 -7.84
N LEU A 111 11.01 -18.03 -9.17
CA LEU A 111 10.29 -16.92 -9.83
C LEU A 111 8.86 -16.77 -9.30
N SER A 112 8.27 -17.87 -8.83
CA SER A 112 6.91 -17.97 -8.30
C SER A 112 6.83 -17.85 -6.76
N ASN A 113 7.88 -17.34 -6.10
CA ASN A 113 7.87 -17.10 -4.65
C ASN A 113 6.65 -16.26 -4.24
N LYS A 114 6.14 -16.48 -3.03
CA LYS A 114 4.89 -15.85 -2.57
C LYS A 114 5.03 -14.42 -2.06
N PHE A 115 6.21 -13.82 -2.13
CA PHE A 115 6.55 -12.59 -1.42
C PHE A 115 7.06 -11.48 -2.33
N SER A 116 6.91 -11.64 -3.65
CA SER A 116 7.34 -10.66 -4.65
C SER A 116 8.80 -10.23 -4.47
N ARG A 117 9.72 -11.21 -4.38
CA ARG A 117 11.18 -10.96 -4.24
C ARG A 117 11.70 -9.89 -5.22
N GLN A 118 11.16 -9.85 -6.43
CA GLN A 118 11.48 -8.88 -7.48
C GLN A 118 11.07 -7.45 -7.08
N TRP A 119 9.89 -7.28 -6.48
CA TRP A 119 9.46 -6.01 -5.90
C TRP A 119 10.33 -5.59 -4.71
N THR A 120 10.66 -6.54 -3.84
CA THR A 120 11.58 -6.29 -2.72
C THR A 120 12.95 -5.86 -3.22
N TRP A 121 13.45 -6.47 -4.31
CA TRP A 121 14.70 -6.05 -4.97
C TRP A 121 14.61 -4.60 -5.39
N LEU A 122 13.53 -4.19 -6.05
CA LEU A 122 13.32 -2.79 -6.40
C LEU A 122 13.43 -1.91 -5.16
N THR A 123 12.68 -2.15 -4.09
CA THR A 123 12.73 -1.29 -2.88
C THR A 123 14.09 -1.25 -2.17
N CYS A 124 14.89 -2.33 -2.25
CA CYS A 124 16.21 -2.42 -1.63
C CYS A 124 17.35 -1.93 -2.53
N ASN A 125 17.24 -2.11 -3.84
CA ASN A 125 18.31 -1.84 -4.81
C ASN A 125 18.15 -0.50 -5.53
N GLU A 126 16.95 -0.15 -5.95
CA GLU A 126 16.62 1.20 -6.39
C GLU A 126 15.86 1.82 -5.22
N PRO A 127 16.49 2.62 -4.33
CA PRO A 127 15.91 3.00 -3.05
C PRO A 127 14.61 3.83 -3.22
N PHE A 128 13.50 3.14 -3.47
CA PHE A 128 12.15 3.66 -3.64
C PHE A 128 11.51 3.85 -2.26
N GLY A 129 11.87 3.00 -1.29
CA GLY A 129 11.44 3.12 0.10
C GLY A 129 9.93 3.03 0.26
N TYR A 130 9.27 2.35 -0.68
CA TYR A 130 7.82 2.23 -0.83
C TYR A 130 7.22 1.26 0.21
N TRP A 131 7.56 1.48 1.47
CA TRP A 131 7.16 0.66 2.60
C TRP A 131 6.17 1.42 3.49
N PRO A 132 5.08 0.77 3.94
CA PRO A 132 4.21 1.35 4.93
C PRO A 132 4.98 1.53 6.24
N THR A 133 5.04 2.76 6.72
CA THR A 133 5.69 3.12 7.97
C THR A 133 4.77 4.03 8.77
N ALA A 134 5.09 4.17 10.06
CA ALA A 134 4.39 5.11 10.90
C ALA A 134 4.58 6.55 10.40
N THR A 135 3.60 7.41 10.65
CA THR A 135 3.68 8.85 10.37
C THR A 135 4.88 9.55 11.09
N PRO A 136 5.16 10.84 10.84
CA PRO A 136 6.12 11.56 11.67
C PRO A 136 5.59 11.76 13.12
N PRO A 137 6.48 11.93 14.13
CA PRO A 137 6.08 11.97 15.55
C PRO A 137 5.07 13.06 15.95
N ASP A 138 4.93 14.09 15.11
CA ASP A 138 4.07 15.26 15.33
C ASP A 138 2.58 15.01 15.09
N ARG A 139 2.19 13.82 14.59
CA ARG A 139 0.80 13.49 14.27
C ARG A 139 0.43 12.05 14.63
N PRO A 140 -0.87 11.74 14.80
CA PRO A 140 -1.31 10.37 15.07
C PRO A 140 -0.84 9.36 14.02
N SER A 141 -0.76 8.09 14.42
CA SER A 141 -0.36 6.99 13.54
C SER A 141 -1.16 5.75 13.86
N ILE A 142 -1.77 5.16 12.83
CA ILE A 142 -2.39 3.84 12.94
C ILE A 142 -1.34 2.71 12.88
N VAL A 143 -0.19 2.99 12.27
CA VAL A 143 0.96 2.08 12.23
C VAL A 143 1.87 2.33 13.42
N PRO A 144 2.34 1.29 14.14
CA PRO A 144 3.28 1.48 15.26
C PRO A 144 4.59 2.13 14.79
N ARG A 145 5.10 3.11 15.54
CA ARG A 145 6.39 3.79 15.29
C ARG A 145 7.61 2.86 15.24
N LEU A 146 7.46 1.63 15.73
CA LEU A 146 8.46 0.57 15.62
C LEU A 146 8.61 0.03 14.19
N VAL A 147 7.59 0.20 13.34
CA VAL A 147 7.67 -0.03 11.90
C VAL A 147 8.10 1.27 11.24
N ASN A 148 9.40 1.40 11.05
CA ASN A 148 10.05 2.54 10.44
C ASN A 148 10.99 2.10 9.31
N ARG A 149 11.66 3.06 8.67
CA ARG A 149 12.64 2.79 7.61
C ARG A 149 13.69 1.74 8.02
N ALA A 150 14.29 1.87 9.21
CA ALA A 150 15.32 0.95 9.67
C ALA A 150 14.80 -0.48 9.87
N TYR A 151 13.53 -0.65 10.26
CA TYR A 151 12.89 -1.97 10.35
C TYR A 151 12.82 -2.67 8.98
N TRP A 152 12.55 -1.92 7.90
CA TRP A 152 12.49 -2.46 6.55
C TRP A 152 13.88 -2.67 5.94
N GLU A 153 14.76 -1.68 6.01
CA GLU A 153 16.12 -1.76 5.44
C GLU A 153 16.95 -2.90 6.03
N ARG A 154 16.79 -3.20 7.33
CA ARG A 154 17.46 -4.35 7.97
C ARG A 154 17.23 -5.66 7.21
N GLN A 155 16.03 -5.84 6.67
CA GLN A 155 15.65 -7.07 6.00
C GLN A 155 16.28 -7.19 4.61
N CYS A 156 16.71 -6.08 3.98
CA CYS A 156 17.33 -6.12 2.66
C CYS A 156 18.59 -7.00 2.62
N ALA A 157 19.38 -7.06 3.70
CA ALA A 157 20.54 -7.95 3.79
C ALA A 157 20.17 -9.43 3.92
N LEU A 158 18.99 -9.74 4.46
CA LEU A 158 18.45 -11.10 4.52
C LEU A 158 17.92 -11.54 3.16
N TRP A 159 17.22 -10.63 2.47
CA TRP A 159 16.76 -10.83 1.11
C TRP A 159 17.92 -10.99 0.13
N PHE A 160 18.88 -10.07 0.15
CA PHE A 160 19.93 -9.95 -0.86
C PHE A 160 21.31 -9.92 -0.20
N PRO A 161 21.80 -11.08 0.26
CA PRO A 161 23.14 -11.17 0.86
C PRO A 161 24.21 -10.79 -0.17
N THR A 162 25.30 -10.20 0.31
CA THR A 162 26.46 -9.86 -0.52
C THR A 162 27.02 -11.11 -1.19
N SER A 163 27.27 -11.03 -2.49
CA SER A 163 27.84 -12.14 -3.25
C SER A 163 29.28 -12.45 -2.81
N PRO A 164 29.81 -13.65 -3.12
CA PRO A 164 31.23 -13.96 -2.90
C PRO A 164 32.19 -12.99 -3.61
N SER A 165 31.75 -12.35 -4.70
CA SER A 165 32.50 -11.32 -5.42
C SER A 165 32.35 -9.91 -4.84
N GLY A 166 31.69 -9.75 -3.69
CA GLY A 166 31.50 -8.46 -3.01
C GLY A 166 30.39 -7.59 -3.58
N ARG A 167 29.56 -8.08 -4.51
CA ARG A 167 28.42 -7.32 -5.05
C ARG A 167 27.28 -7.31 -4.04
N THR A 168 26.66 -6.16 -3.85
CA THR A 168 25.54 -5.97 -2.92
C THR A 168 24.43 -5.12 -3.54
N TYR A 169 23.30 -4.99 -2.84
CA TYR A 169 22.16 -4.18 -3.28
C TYR A 169 22.42 -2.68 -3.10
N GLY A 170 21.71 -1.86 -3.87
CA GLY A 170 21.92 -0.41 -3.96
C GLY A 170 21.99 0.35 -2.64
N ILE A 171 21.08 0.13 -1.68
CA ILE A 171 21.16 0.81 -0.37
C ILE A 171 22.49 0.49 0.35
N ALA A 172 22.90 -0.78 0.37
CA ALA A 172 24.18 -1.19 0.96
C ALA A 172 25.40 -0.67 0.15
N ALA A 173 25.22 -0.41 -1.15
CA ALA A 173 26.21 0.22 -2.01
C ALA A 173 26.20 1.76 -1.95
N GLY A 174 25.38 2.37 -1.07
CA GLY A 174 25.34 3.82 -0.85
C GLY A 174 24.39 4.60 -1.77
N LYS A 175 23.52 3.94 -2.54
CA LYS A 175 22.41 4.64 -3.21
C LYS A 175 21.44 5.19 -2.15
N THR A 176 20.91 6.39 -2.40
CA THR A 176 20.02 7.08 -1.46
C THR A 176 18.65 7.39 -2.08
N TYR A 177 17.62 7.51 -1.24
CA TYR A 177 16.27 7.89 -1.66
C TYR A 177 16.26 9.29 -2.30
N GLU A 178 17.10 10.19 -1.79
CA GLU A 178 17.26 11.55 -2.31
C GLU A 178 17.82 11.54 -3.73
N ALA A 179 18.79 10.67 -4.03
CA ALA A 179 19.31 10.52 -5.39
C ALA A 179 18.25 9.98 -6.35
N GLN A 180 17.43 9.03 -5.90
CA GLN A 180 16.32 8.50 -6.69
C GLN A 180 15.23 9.56 -6.96
N ASN A 181 14.87 10.35 -5.94
CA ASN A 181 13.94 11.46 -6.08
C ASN A 181 14.48 12.55 -7.01
N ALA A 182 15.78 12.87 -6.91
CA ALA A 182 16.43 13.82 -7.80
C ALA A 182 16.45 13.32 -9.25
N TYR A 183 16.73 12.04 -9.47
CA TYR A 183 16.74 11.42 -10.80
C TYR A 183 15.36 11.43 -11.47
N THR A 184 14.30 11.11 -10.71
CA THR A 184 12.92 11.06 -11.21
C THR A 184 12.22 12.41 -11.24
N GLY A 185 12.78 13.42 -10.56
CA GLY A 185 12.12 14.71 -10.31
C GLY A 185 11.14 14.69 -9.14
N GLY A 186 10.81 13.51 -8.58
CA GLY A 186 9.92 13.35 -7.43
C GLY A 186 8.60 14.12 -7.57
N TRP A 187 8.24 14.89 -6.55
CA TRP A 187 7.05 15.75 -6.58
C TRP A 187 7.16 16.99 -7.49
N SER A 188 8.34 17.26 -8.05
CA SER A 188 8.61 18.44 -8.86
C SER A 188 8.52 18.17 -10.37
N VAL A 189 8.07 16.98 -10.77
CA VAL A 189 7.85 16.63 -12.18
C VAL A 189 6.80 17.56 -12.80
N THR A 190 7.27 18.41 -13.70
CA THR A 190 6.44 19.39 -14.44
C THR A 190 6.76 19.41 -15.94
N ASN A 191 7.87 18.79 -16.34
CA ASN A 191 8.34 18.76 -17.72
C ASN A 191 8.31 17.33 -18.27
N SER A 192 7.12 16.86 -18.62
CA SER A 192 6.90 15.57 -19.26
C SER A 192 6.13 15.75 -20.57
N THR A 193 6.43 14.92 -21.56
CA THR A 193 5.64 14.81 -22.79
C THR A 193 4.79 13.56 -22.69
N ARG A 194 3.47 13.70 -22.47
CA ARG A 194 2.50 12.58 -22.39
C ARG A 194 2.56 11.75 -21.12
N LEU A 195 2.56 12.45 -19.99
CA LEU A 195 2.36 11.85 -18.68
C LEU A 195 1.14 12.51 -18.04
N LEU A 196 0.17 11.68 -17.66
CA LEU A 196 -0.94 12.07 -16.82
C LEU A 196 -0.84 11.31 -15.49
N HIS A 197 -1.29 11.95 -14.42
CA HIS A 197 -1.34 11.37 -13.09
C HIS A 197 -2.80 11.20 -12.67
N VAL A 198 -3.17 10.01 -12.21
CA VAL A 198 -4.47 9.75 -11.61
C VAL A 198 -4.24 9.19 -10.22
N ASN A 199 -5.01 9.66 -9.24
CA ASN A 199 -4.96 9.18 -7.88
C ASN A 199 -6.38 9.01 -7.34
N GLY A 200 -6.60 8.03 -6.47
CA GLY A 200 -7.80 7.97 -5.65
C GLY A 200 -7.75 9.02 -4.55
N GLU A 201 -8.87 9.69 -4.25
CA GLU A 201 -8.97 10.61 -3.12
C GLU A 201 -8.58 9.95 -1.79
N PHE A 202 -8.94 8.68 -1.60
CA PHE A 202 -8.67 7.89 -0.43
C PHE A 202 -7.52 6.89 -0.61
N ASP A 203 -6.77 6.97 -1.72
CA ASP A 203 -5.62 6.10 -1.93
C ASP A 203 -4.52 6.42 -0.91
N PRO A 204 -4.07 5.47 -0.06
CA PRO A 204 -2.97 5.69 0.87
C PRO A 204 -1.65 6.05 0.15
N TRP A 205 -1.54 5.74 -1.13
CA TRP A 205 -0.38 6.06 -1.97
C TRP A 205 -0.44 7.44 -2.62
N ARG A 206 -1.59 8.12 -2.59
CA ARG A 206 -1.75 9.49 -3.10
C ARG A 206 -0.68 10.43 -2.54
N GLU A 207 -0.39 10.28 -1.26
CA GLU A 207 0.59 11.09 -0.54
C GLU A 207 2.05 10.81 -0.92
N ALA A 208 2.34 9.72 -1.64
CA ALA A 208 3.68 9.50 -2.21
C ALA A 208 3.86 10.22 -3.56
N GLY A 209 2.77 10.69 -4.18
CA GLY A 209 2.76 11.26 -5.52
C GLY A 209 2.57 12.77 -5.59
N VAL A 210 2.38 13.28 -6.81
CA VAL A 210 2.20 14.71 -7.09
C VAL A 210 0.90 15.29 -6.51
N SER A 211 -0.07 14.45 -6.15
CA SER A 211 -1.33 14.85 -5.51
C SER A 211 -1.26 14.90 -3.99
N SER A 212 -0.08 14.77 -3.39
CA SER A 212 0.08 14.83 -1.94
C SER A 212 -0.28 16.20 -1.37
N ASP A 213 -1.01 16.19 -0.25
CA ASP A 213 -1.26 17.38 0.56
C ASP A 213 0.00 17.86 1.32
N PHE A 214 0.98 16.96 1.50
CA PHE A 214 2.27 17.25 2.13
C PHE A 214 3.33 17.76 1.16
N ARG A 215 3.02 17.82 -0.14
CA ARG A 215 3.91 18.39 -1.15
C ARG A 215 4.15 19.87 -0.87
N PRO A 216 5.39 20.37 -0.95
CA PRO A 216 5.65 21.81 -0.87
C PRO A 216 4.86 22.58 -1.93
N GLY A 217 4.05 23.55 -1.50
CA GLY A 217 3.12 24.29 -2.37
C GLY A 217 1.79 23.57 -2.63
N GLY A 218 1.53 22.46 -1.95
CA GLY A 218 0.32 21.66 -2.07
C GLY A 218 0.31 20.70 -3.27
N PRO A 219 -0.81 20.00 -3.49
CA PRO A 219 -1.01 19.12 -4.63
C PRO A 219 -0.71 19.84 -5.96
N LEU A 220 -0.09 19.11 -6.90
CA LEU A 220 0.23 19.65 -8.22
C LEU A 220 -1.06 20.02 -8.97
N ALA A 221 -1.16 21.28 -9.37
CA ALA A 221 -2.27 21.76 -10.19
C ALA A 221 -2.25 21.10 -11.57
N SER A 222 -3.41 20.60 -12.00
CA SER A 222 -3.59 20.00 -13.31
C SER A 222 -3.41 21.03 -14.43
N THR A 223 -2.67 20.67 -15.47
CA THR A 223 -2.46 21.49 -16.67
C THR A 223 -2.60 20.63 -17.92
N ALA A 224 -2.74 21.23 -19.10
CA ALA A 224 -2.75 20.47 -20.35
C ALA A 224 -1.45 19.69 -20.61
N ARG A 225 -0.31 20.16 -20.08
CA ARG A 225 1.00 19.49 -20.23
C ARG A 225 1.19 18.34 -19.25
N VAL A 226 0.69 18.52 -18.03
CA VAL A 226 0.74 17.52 -16.96
C VAL A 226 -0.68 17.40 -16.37
N PRO A 227 -1.56 16.61 -17.02
CA PRO A 227 -2.89 16.39 -16.50
C PRO A 227 -2.80 15.62 -15.19
N VAL A 228 -3.46 16.14 -14.16
CA VAL A 228 -3.61 15.50 -12.85
C VAL A 228 -5.09 15.37 -12.56
N PHE A 229 -5.54 14.15 -12.27
CA PHE A 229 -6.92 13.85 -11.91
C PHE A 229 -6.98 13.14 -10.56
N VAL A 230 -7.96 13.49 -9.75
CA VAL A 230 -8.28 12.80 -8.50
C VAL A 230 -9.66 12.20 -8.65
N VAL A 231 -9.80 10.90 -8.39
CA VAL A 231 -11.07 10.18 -8.37
C VAL A 231 -11.77 10.46 -7.05
N PRO A 232 -12.91 11.17 -7.03
CA PRO A 232 -13.64 11.45 -5.78
C PRO A 232 -14.10 10.15 -5.12
N GLY A 233 -13.75 9.98 -3.84
CA GLY A 233 -13.98 8.75 -3.08
C GLY A 233 -13.20 7.52 -3.56
N GLY A 234 -12.28 7.68 -4.54
CA GLY A 234 -11.53 6.58 -5.13
C GLY A 234 -10.42 6.05 -4.22
N PHE A 235 -10.10 4.78 -4.38
CA PHE A 235 -9.03 4.08 -3.67
C PHE A 235 -7.85 3.83 -4.61
N HIS A 236 -7.04 2.81 -4.33
CA HIS A 236 -5.85 2.53 -5.12
C HIS A 236 -6.20 2.16 -6.56
N ALA A 237 -5.75 3.00 -7.50
CA ALA A 237 -5.95 2.83 -8.93
C ALA A 237 -7.40 2.53 -9.37
N SER A 238 -8.39 3.15 -8.70
CA SER A 238 -9.81 2.88 -8.97
C SER A 238 -10.22 3.14 -10.42
N GLU A 239 -9.55 4.07 -11.11
CA GLU A 239 -9.79 4.40 -12.52
C GLU A 239 -9.38 3.28 -13.50
N ILE A 240 -8.49 2.35 -13.10
CA ILE A 240 -8.04 1.28 -14.00
C ILE A 240 -9.15 0.23 -14.20
N THR A 241 -10.02 0.05 -13.21
CA THR A 241 -11.11 -0.93 -13.27
C THR A 241 -12.36 -0.28 -13.86
N THR A 242 -12.78 -0.70 -15.05
CA THR A 242 -13.97 -0.15 -15.72
C THR A 242 -15.28 -0.38 -14.95
N LEU A 243 -15.36 -1.44 -14.13
CA LEU A 243 -16.50 -1.73 -13.27
C LEU A 243 -16.74 -0.60 -12.24
N ASN A 244 -15.68 0.03 -11.71
CA ASN A 244 -15.80 1.19 -10.85
C ASN A 244 -16.50 2.36 -11.54
N GLY A 245 -16.23 2.57 -12.83
CA GLY A 245 -16.93 3.56 -13.65
C GLY A 245 -18.38 3.20 -13.96
N VAL A 246 -18.79 1.94 -13.81
CA VAL A 246 -20.20 1.54 -13.94
C VAL A 246 -20.97 1.88 -12.67
N VAL A 247 -20.36 1.65 -11.50
CA VAL A 247 -21.04 1.81 -10.19
C VAL A 247 -20.85 3.18 -9.55
N ASN A 248 -19.86 3.97 -10.00
CA ASN A 248 -19.57 5.29 -9.46
C ASN A 248 -19.36 6.33 -10.58
N ARG A 249 -20.24 7.34 -10.61
CA ARG A 249 -20.19 8.41 -11.61
C ARG A 249 -18.91 9.27 -11.52
N GLY A 250 -18.43 9.57 -10.31
CA GLY A 250 -17.20 10.36 -10.14
C GLY A 250 -15.97 9.64 -10.70
N CYS A 251 -15.90 8.32 -10.52
CA CYS A 251 -14.89 7.47 -11.16
C CYS A 251 -15.06 7.45 -12.68
N ARG A 252 -16.30 7.30 -13.17
CA ARG A 252 -16.60 7.34 -14.61
C ARG A 252 -16.10 8.61 -15.27
N ASP A 253 -16.40 9.76 -14.67
CA ASP A 253 -16.02 11.07 -15.19
C ASP A 253 -14.48 11.21 -15.29
N VAL A 254 -13.72 10.60 -14.38
CA VAL A 254 -12.25 10.58 -14.46
C VAL A 254 -11.74 9.60 -15.52
N ILE A 255 -12.34 8.41 -15.63
CA ILE A 255 -12.01 7.44 -16.69
C ILE A 255 -12.20 8.08 -18.07
N ASP A 256 -13.33 8.75 -18.29
CA ASP A 256 -13.64 9.39 -19.57
C ASP A 256 -12.64 10.54 -19.88
N LYS A 257 -12.19 11.30 -18.86
CA LYS A 257 -11.12 12.31 -19.03
C LYS A 257 -9.76 11.70 -19.40
N VAL A 258 -9.40 10.57 -18.78
CA VAL A 258 -8.17 9.84 -19.10
C VAL A 258 -8.23 9.36 -20.54
N ILE A 259 -9.34 8.72 -20.95
CA ILE A 259 -9.53 8.25 -22.32
C ILE A 259 -9.43 9.41 -23.31
N GLY A 260 -10.15 10.52 -23.08
CA GLY A 260 -10.08 11.68 -23.97
C GLY A 260 -8.66 12.24 -24.11
N THR A 261 -7.90 12.31 -23.01
CA THR A 261 -6.49 12.75 -23.03
C THR A 261 -5.62 11.81 -23.88
N LEU A 262 -5.81 10.50 -23.74
CA LEU A 262 -5.07 9.51 -24.51
C LEU A 262 -5.46 9.54 -26.00
N GLU A 263 -6.74 9.73 -26.32
CA GLU A 263 -7.23 9.89 -27.70
C GLU A 263 -6.60 11.11 -28.38
N GLU A 264 -6.52 12.25 -27.69
CA GLU A 264 -5.83 13.44 -28.20
C GLU A 264 -4.36 13.15 -28.50
N TRP A 265 -3.63 12.52 -27.57
CA TRP A 265 -2.22 12.18 -27.76
C TRP A 265 -1.98 11.18 -28.89
N VAL A 266 -2.88 10.21 -29.07
CA VAL A 266 -2.83 9.25 -30.19
C VAL A 266 -3.15 9.95 -31.50
N GLY A 267 -4.12 10.87 -31.53
CA GLY A 267 -4.47 11.64 -32.73
C GLY A 267 -3.34 12.56 -33.23
N GLU A 268 -2.48 13.04 -32.32
CA GLU A 268 -1.26 13.78 -32.68
C GLU A 268 -0.17 12.91 -33.32
N TRP A 269 -0.22 11.59 -33.14
CA TRP A 269 0.80 10.68 -33.66
C TRP A 269 0.67 10.51 -35.18
N LYS A 270 1.63 11.08 -35.93
CA LYS A 270 1.66 11.05 -37.41
C LYS A 270 2.12 9.71 -38.01
N GLY A 271 2.34 8.65 -37.21
CA GLY A 271 2.95 7.40 -37.65
C GLY A 271 4.46 7.53 -37.93
N ARG A 272 5.17 6.40 -38.12
CA ARG A 272 6.47 6.44 -38.81
C ARG A 272 6.17 6.67 -40.28
N GLY A 273 6.26 7.91 -40.74
CA GLY A 273 6.19 8.20 -42.17
C GLY A 273 7.18 7.30 -42.91
N THR A 274 6.69 6.52 -43.86
CA THR A 274 7.52 5.89 -44.88
C THR A 274 8.09 7.02 -45.73
N GLY A 275 9.25 7.53 -45.31
CA GLY A 275 10.17 8.22 -46.20
C GLY A 275 10.91 7.21 -47.06
#